data_AF-A0A067TLZ2-F1
#
_entry.id   AF-A0A067TLZ2-F1
#
_cell.length_a   1.000
_cell.length_b   1.000
_cell.length_c   1.000
_cell.angle_alpha   90.00
_cell.angle_beta   90.00
_cell.angle_gamma   90.00
#
_symmetry.space_group_name_H-M   'P 1'
#
loop_
_entity.id
_entity.type
_entity.pdbx_description
1 polymer ?
#
loop_
_entity_poly.entity_id
_entity_poly.type
_entity_poly.pdbx_seq_one_letter_code
_entity_poly.pdbx_strand_id
1 'polypeptide(L)'
;MSNAMFHGSNVVVTGGTITQVNDNRQTGKVSIERLQEAAAPAAFHDSGDRRDPPRCHPNTRVAVQEKIMNWILGLDPETRNALIMWLHGPAGSGKSAIAQTIAEWAFQEKLLLTSYFFSRFDSTRNHERSLIATIAYQVTTNLPSARECILAAIDADPLIFTRSLQTQTHSLIVKPLRDLIASGYFREPTSMRLVIIDGLDECEDREGQLIILDAISTALQQYRIPLIFLIASRPEHDITHAFGAGYLGEKSTRLPLDHEYQPSSDIELFLRDKFLFITETHPFKAQIPPNWPTEEVLQKLVLKSSGQFIYAATVVKFVRSTRHRPMDRLDIVIGLRPAARDLPFAELDVLYHHIFSSVDDIGPVFRILILYLLSRHRFGLDGFLTLHDIEEILGFSPGEIPVLICDLASVITIGKVRDNLSHLYLLHASLEDFFFDKSRSKNLYIDQPLWHARFAHMFFQHVASSSDVKVSMSKLCYNIAGASPSVELRQEILDFDITKLLRPNSKVRNTAAQVMAHIKAALTMQQNFMLITFDRLTNISESIWSPITPTLDSSPLWPLLSTEWGIAIT
;
A
#
# COMPACT_ATOMS: atom_id res chain seq x y z
N MET A 1 14.77 -32.93 63.86
CA MET A 1 13.95 -34.08 63.40
C MET A 1 14.13 -34.18 61.90
N SER A 2 14.52 -35.35 61.41
CA SER A 2 14.80 -35.63 60.00
C SER A 2 13.49 -35.68 59.21
N ASN A 3 13.36 -34.85 58.16
CA ASN A 3 12.27 -34.98 57.19
C ASN A 3 12.66 -36.04 56.16
N ALA A 4 12.14 -37.25 56.32
CA ALA A 4 12.23 -38.30 55.31
C ALA A 4 11.16 -38.05 54.23
N MET A 5 11.59 -37.83 52.97
CA MET A 5 10.70 -37.93 51.81
C MET A 5 10.56 -39.41 51.43
N PHE A 6 9.34 -39.92 51.46
CA PHE A 6 9.00 -41.24 50.93
C PHE A 6 8.41 -41.09 49.53
N HIS A 7 9.05 -41.67 48.52
CA HIS A 7 8.45 -41.92 47.21
C HIS A 7 8.01 -43.39 47.13
N GLY A 8 6.72 -43.64 47.31
CA GLY A 8 6.09 -44.95 47.14
C GLY A 8 4.59 -44.80 46.96
N SER A 9 4.02 -45.53 46.00
CA SER A 9 2.63 -45.36 45.53
C SER A 9 1.56 -46.04 46.39
N ASN A 10 1.85 -46.43 47.64
CA ASN A 10 0.84 -46.89 48.61
C ASN A 10 1.38 -46.76 50.04
N VAL A 11 1.01 -45.69 50.75
CA VAL A 11 1.30 -45.51 52.18
C VAL A 11 -0.02 -45.45 52.94
N VAL A 12 -0.24 -46.38 53.88
CA VAL A 12 -1.36 -46.33 54.82
C VAL A 12 -0.83 -45.77 56.14
N VAL A 13 -1.32 -44.59 56.52
CA VAL A 13 -1.01 -43.95 57.81
C VAL A 13 -2.25 -44.04 58.70
N THR A 14 -2.14 -44.74 59.82
CA THR A 14 -3.21 -44.84 60.83
C THR A 14 -2.91 -43.92 62.01
N GLY A 15 -3.59 -42.78 62.06
CA GLY A 15 -3.62 -41.86 63.19
C GLY A 15 -2.72 -40.62 63.04
N GLY A 16 -3.32 -39.43 63.18
CA GLY A 16 -2.69 -38.11 63.10
C GLY A 16 -3.39 -37.17 62.12
N THR A 17 -3.45 -35.86 62.43
CA THR A 17 -4.01 -34.85 61.52
C THR A 17 -3.11 -34.70 60.29
N ILE A 18 -3.61 -35.11 59.13
CA ILE A 18 -2.92 -34.95 57.85
C ILE A 18 -3.26 -33.57 57.29
N THR A 19 -2.30 -32.65 57.29
CA THR A 19 -2.39 -31.42 56.49
C THR A 19 -1.92 -31.74 55.08
N GLN A 20 -2.85 -32.08 54.18
CA GLN A 20 -2.54 -32.24 52.76
C GLN A 20 -2.25 -30.84 52.18
N VAL A 21 -0.98 -30.54 51.95
CA VAL A 21 -0.58 -29.40 51.12
C VAL A 21 -0.65 -29.88 49.68
N ASN A 22 -1.78 -29.63 49.01
CA ASN A 22 -1.86 -29.86 47.56
C ASN A 22 -0.88 -28.91 46.87
N ASP A 23 0.13 -29.50 46.23
CA ASP A 23 1.17 -28.78 45.50
C ASP A 23 0.50 -28.10 44.28
N ASN A 24 0.38 -26.76 44.30
CA ASN A 24 -0.21 -25.90 43.24
C ASN A 24 0.51 -26.01 41.87
N ARG A 25 1.44 -26.95 41.71
CA ARG A 25 2.26 -27.16 40.51
C ARG A 25 1.49 -27.80 39.36
N GLN A 26 0.42 -28.56 39.62
CA GLN A 26 -0.37 -29.18 38.55
C GLN A 26 -1.31 -28.19 37.85
N THR A 27 -1.95 -27.29 38.59
CA THR A 27 -2.87 -26.29 38.02
C THR A 27 -2.15 -25.26 37.17
N GLY A 28 -1.04 -24.70 37.69
CA GLY A 28 -0.22 -23.74 36.94
C GLY A 28 0.43 -24.31 35.67
N LYS A 29 0.58 -25.65 35.59
CA LYS A 29 1.04 -26.34 34.37
C LYS A 29 -0.06 -26.37 33.30
N VAL A 30 -1.32 -26.57 33.68
CA VAL A 30 -2.46 -26.58 32.74
C VAL A 30 -2.75 -25.18 32.20
N SER A 31 -2.71 -24.14 33.04
CA SER A 31 -2.99 -22.77 32.59
C SER A 31 -1.89 -22.23 31.67
N ILE A 32 -0.61 -22.58 31.90
CA ILE A 32 0.45 -22.17 30.96
C ILE A 32 0.34 -22.92 29.62
N GLU A 33 -0.04 -24.21 29.62
CA GLU A 33 -0.27 -24.97 28.39
C GLU A 33 -1.42 -24.35 27.57
N ARG A 34 -2.55 -24.01 28.21
CA ARG A 34 -3.66 -23.30 27.54
C ARG A 34 -3.25 -21.95 26.96
N LEU A 35 -2.42 -21.20 27.67
CA LEU A 35 -1.91 -19.92 27.18
C LEU A 35 -1.01 -20.11 25.95
N GLN A 36 -0.17 -21.16 25.95
CA GLN A 36 0.68 -21.51 24.82
C GLN A 36 -0.13 -21.94 23.61
N GLU A 37 -1.20 -22.72 23.81
CA GLU A 37 -2.11 -23.16 22.74
C GLU A 37 -2.89 -21.99 22.11
N ALA A 38 -3.27 -20.99 22.90
CA ALA A 38 -4.01 -19.82 22.43
C ALA A 38 -3.11 -18.73 21.80
N ALA A 39 -1.82 -18.71 22.16
CA ALA A 39 -0.85 -17.76 21.63
C ALA A 39 -0.43 -18.13 20.19
N ALA A 40 0.11 -17.14 19.47
CA ALA A 40 0.71 -17.29 18.15
C ALA A 40 2.23 -17.02 18.24
N PRO A 41 3.06 -18.03 18.52
CA PRO A 41 4.52 -17.87 18.59
C PRO A 41 5.14 -17.33 17.30
N ALA A 42 4.52 -17.58 16.15
CA ALA A 42 4.93 -17.04 14.84
C ALA A 42 4.88 -15.50 14.78
N ALA A 43 4.13 -14.85 15.68
CA ALA A 43 3.98 -13.39 15.71
C ALA A 43 5.07 -12.66 16.50
N PHE A 44 5.96 -13.36 17.22
CA PHE A 44 7.04 -12.71 17.96
C PHE A 44 8.05 -12.03 17.03
N HIS A 45 8.72 -10.98 17.51
CA HIS A 45 9.83 -10.33 16.78
C HIS A 45 10.99 -11.29 16.46
N ASP A 46 11.25 -12.27 17.32
CA ASP A 46 12.37 -13.22 17.28
C ASP A 46 11.94 -14.65 16.91
N SER A 47 10.73 -14.81 16.36
CA SER A 47 10.20 -16.11 15.98
C SER A 47 11.02 -16.76 14.84
N GLY A 48 11.33 -18.05 15.00
CA GLY A 48 11.98 -18.86 13.96
C GLY A 48 11.15 -19.05 12.69
N ASP A 49 9.83 -18.85 12.76
CA ASP A 49 8.93 -18.89 11.60
C ASP A 49 9.09 -17.66 10.70
N ARG A 50 9.61 -16.56 11.25
CA ARG A 50 9.91 -15.32 10.53
C ARG A 50 11.32 -15.32 9.97
N ARG A 51 11.71 -16.40 9.27
CA ARG A 51 13.06 -16.57 8.71
C ARG A 51 13.51 -15.34 7.92
N ASP A 52 14.59 -14.71 8.38
CA ASP A 52 15.14 -13.45 7.84
C ASP A 52 14.09 -12.32 7.79
N PRO A 53 13.60 -11.85 8.96
CA PRO A 53 12.59 -10.81 8.99
C PRO A 53 13.15 -9.52 8.38
N PRO A 54 12.31 -8.70 7.72
CA PRO A 54 12.77 -7.47 7.11
C PRO A 54 13.34 -6.55 8.18
N ARG A 55 14.49 -5.92 7.92
CA ARG A 55 15.13 -4.93 8.80
C ARG A 55 15.49 -3.70 8.00
N CYS A 56 15.54 -2.55 8.66
CA CYS A 56 16.14 -1.38 8.05
C CYS A 56 17.58 -1.70 7.62
N HIS A 57 17.90 -1.34 6.38
CA HIS A 57 19.27 -1.43 5.91
C HIS A 57 20.12 -0.40 6.69
N PRO A 58 21.39 -0.71 7.04
CA PRO A 58 22.23 0.25 7.74
C PRO A 58 22.20 1.64 7.10
N ASN A 59 22.10 2.66 7.94
CA ASN A 59 22.02 4.07 7.54
C ASN A 59 20.82 4.46 6.67
N THR A 60 19.77 3.64 6.60
CA THR A 60 18.48 4.01 5.98
C THR A 60 17.41 4.25 7.03
N ARG A 61 16.42 5.10 6.74
CA ARG A 61 15.30 5.43 7.64
C ARG A 61 15.75 5.92 9.01
N VAL A 62 16.95 6.49 9.12
CA VAL A 62 17.58 6.87 10.41
C VAL A 62 16.72 7.87 11.15
N ALA A 63 16.30 8.96 10.49
CA ALA A 63 15.45 9.98 11.11
C ALA A 63 14.10 9.43 11.63
N VAL A 64 13.51 8.45 10.93
CA VAL A 64 12.27 7.81 11.37
C VAL A 64 12.53 6.96 12.62
N GLN A 65 13.60 6.16 12.60
CA GLN A 65 13.98 5.33 13.74
C GLN A 65 14.29 6.18 14.98
N GLU A 66 15.08 7.26 14.82
CA GLU A 66 15.40 8.20 15.90
C GLU A 66 14.15 8.85 16.49
N LYS A 67 13.18 9.25 15.65
CA LYS A 67 11.90 9.80 16.13
C LYS A 67 11.13 8.79 16.97
N ILE A 68 11.08 7.53 16.55
CA ILE A 68 10.43 6.45 17.32
C ILE A 68 11.18 6.20 18.64
N MET A 69 12.52 6.09 18.61
CA MET A 69 13.35 5.86 19.79
C MET A 69 13.20 7.00 20.81
N ASN A 70 13.24 8.27 20.35
CA ASN A 70 13.05 9.44 21.20
C ASN A 70 11.65 9.48 21.83
N TRP A 71 10.61 9.09 21.10
CA TRP A 71 9.26 8.95 21.65
C TRP A 71 9.20 7.87 22.74
N ILE A 72 9.76 6.68 22.49
CA ILE A 72 9.80 5.57 23.46
C ILE A 72 10.45 6.01 24.77
N LEU A 73 11.59 6.71 24.66
CA LEU A 73 12.38 7.21 25.79
C LEU A 73 11.77 8.48 26.44
N GLY A 74 10.69 9.04 25.89
CA GLY A 74 10.06 10.27 26.38
C GLY A 74 10.92 11.54 26.18
N LEU A 75 11.87 11.50 25.25
CA LEU A 75 12.80 12.58 24.94
C LEU A 75 12.24 13.59 23.94
N ASP A 76 11.22 13.21 23.16
CA ASP A 76 10.55 14.09 22.20
C ASP A 76 9.45 14.92 22.90
N PRO A 77 9.62 16.25 23.07
CA PRO A 77 8.65 17.09 23.76
C PRO A 77 7.28 17.15 23.08
N GLU A 78 7.23 16.98 21.76
CA GLU A 78 5.99 17.08 20.98
C GLU A 78 5.14 15.82 21.13
N THR A 79 5.80 14.65 21.24
CA THR A 79 5.12 13.35 21.24
C THR A 79 5.15 12.63 22.59
N ARG A 80 5.88 13.11 23.61
CA ARG A 80 6.02 12.45 24.93
C ARG A 80 4.71 12.12 25.66
N ASN A 81 3.62 12.82 25.35
CA ASN A 81 2.30 12.58 25.95
C ASN A 81 1.43 11.61 25.13
N ALA A 82 1.85 11.24 23.93
CA ALA A 82 1.17 10.26 23.09
C ALA A 82 1.45 8.86 23.64
N LEU A 83 0.37 8.09 23.85
CA LEU A 83 0.44 6.70 24.31
C LEU A 83 0.50 5.74 23.12
N ILE A 84 0.15 6.22 21.93
CA ILE A 84 0.21 5.43 20.71
C ILE A 84 1.00 6.24 19.67
N MET A 85 1.92 5.58 18.98
CA MET A 85 2.52 6.08 17.75
C MET A 85 2.03 5.21 16.60
N TRP A 86 1.31 5.83 15.67
CA TRP A 86 0.85 5.16 14.46
C TRP A 86 1.82 5.42 13.31
N LEU A 87 2.66 4.44 13.01
CA LEU A 87 3.57 4.41 11.87
C LEU A 87 2.80 3.96 10.63
N HIS A 88 2.48 4.88 9.73
CA HIS A 88 1.66 4.55 8.57
C HIS A 88 2.28 4.96 7.25
N GLY A 89 1.86 4.29 6.19
CA GLY A 89 2.36 4.58 4.85
C GLY A 89 1.96 3.51 3.85
N PRO A 90 2.24 3.77 2.57
CA PRO A 90 1.83 2.88 1.48
C PRO A 90 2.46 1.49 1.54
N ALA A 91 1.97 0.57 0.72
CA ALA A 91 2.49 -0.78 0.67
C ALA A 91 3.97 -0.78 0.27
N GLY A 92 4.79 -1.58 0.95
CA GLY A 92 6.21 -1.69 0.61
C GLY A 92 7.10 -0.49 0.97
N SER A 93 6.60 0.48 1.74
CA SER A 93 7.39 1.64 2.22
C SER A 93 8.44 1.29 3.30
N GLY A 94 8.36 0.10 3.90
CA GLY A 94 9.33 -0.37 4.90
C GLY A 94 8.84 -0.35 6.37
N LYS A 95 7.53 -0.18 6.61
CA LYS A 95 6.92 -0.20 7.96
C LYS A 95 7.37 -1.39 8.82
N SER A 96 7.19 -2.62 8.34
CA SER A 96 7.60 -3.84 9.06
C SER A 96 9.10 -3.93 9.28
N ALA A 97 9.91 -3.38 8.37
CA ALA A 97 11.36 -3.32 8.53
C ALA A 97 11.76 -2.39 9.69
N ILE A 98 11.09 -1.23 9.79
CA ILE A 98 11.26 -0.29 10.90
C ILE A 98 10.77 -0.92 12.21
N ALA A 99 9.56 -1.50 12.23
CA ALA A 99 9.01 -2.14 13.42
C ALA A 99 9.90 -3.28 13.93
N GLN A 100 10.46 -4.10 13.02
CA GLN A 100 11.42 -5.15 13.38
C GLN A 100 12.70 -4.57 13.98
N THR A 101 13.31 -3.57 13.34
CA THR A 101 14.55 -2.95 13.85
C THR A 101 14.31 -2.29 15.21
N ILE A 102 13.18 -1.62 15.41
CA ILE A 102 12.80 -1.03 16.71
C ILE A 102 12.54 -2.13 17.76
N ALA A 103 11.91 -3.24 17.39
CA ALA A 103 11.69 -4.35 18.31
C ALA A 103 13.02 -4.95 18.80
N GLU A 104 13.96 -5.22 17.90
CA GLU A 104 15.28 -5.76 18.23
C GLU A 104 16.08 -4.80 19.12
N TRP A 105 16.08 -3.49 18.80
CA TRP A 105 16.69 -2.47 19.63
C TRP A 105 16.04 -2.39 21.03
N ALA A 106 14.71 -2.28 21.09
CA ALA A 106 13.98 -2.16 22.34
C ALA A 106 14.10 -3.42 23.22
N PHE A 107 14.26 -4.59 22.62
CA PHE A 107 14.56 -5.83 23.34
C PHE A 107 15.94 -5.77 24.00
N GLN A 108 16.97 -5.32 23.25
CA GLN A 108 18.33 -5.15 23.78
C GLN A 108 18.37 -4.13 24.93
N GLU A 109 17.62 -3.04 24.81
CA GLU A 109 17.51 -1.98 25.83
C GLU A 109 16.56 -2.34 27.00
N LYS A 110 15.94 -3.53 26.98
CA LYS A 110 14.94 -3.99 27.98
C LYS A 110 13.72 -3.08 28.11
N LEU A 111 13.34 -2.42 27.01
CA LEU A 111 12.16 -1.55 26.89
C LEU A 111 10.95 -2.29 26.31
N LEU A 112 11.19 -3.31 25.47
CA LEU A 112 10.15 -4.08 24.79
C LEU A 112 9.41 -4.97 25.78
N LEU A 113 8.12 -4.69 26.00
CA LEU A 113 7.24 -5.55 26.79
C LEU A 113 6.69 -6.70 25.96
N THR A 114 6.10 -6.41 24.80
CA THR A 114 5.60 -7.45 23.88
C THR A 114 5.69 -6.98 22.44
N SER A 115 5.69 -7.92 21.51
CA SER A 115 5.49 -7.64 20.09
C SER A 115 4.51 -8.62 19.45
N TYR A 116 3.79 -8.14 18.45
CA TYR A 116 2.91 -8.96 17.62
C TYR A 116 3.01 -8.49 16.17
N PHE A 117 3.53 -9.36 15.32
CA PHE A 117 3.66 -9.10 13.89
C PHE A 117 2.65 -9.95 13.15
N PHE A 118 1.61 -9.30 12.66
CA PHE A 118 0.65 -9.94 11.79
C PHE A 118 1.34 -10.46 10.53
N SER A 119 0.73 -11.48 9.93
CA SER A 119 1.09 -11.87 8.58
C SER A 119 -0.14 -12.42 7.89
N ARG A 120 -0.54 -11.76 6.80
CA ARG A 120 -1.76 -12.13 6.06
C ARG A 120 -1.74 -13.57 5.54
N PHE A 121 -0.54 -14.08 5.23
CA PHE A 121 -0.34 -15.44 4.69
C PHE A 121 -0.15 -16.51 5.76
N ASP A 122 -0.25 -16.14 7.04
CA ASP A 122 -0.09 -17.05 8.17
C ASP A 122 -1.38 -17.05 9.01
N SER A 123 -2.17 -18.10 8.85
CA SER A 123 -3.49 -18.25 9.49
C SER A 123 -3.45 -18.27 11.01
N THR A 124 -2.26 -18.38 11.63
CA THR A 124 -2.11 -18.33 13.09
C THR A 124 -2.07 -16.89 13.63
N ARG A 125 -1.78 -15.93 12.75
CA ARG A 125 -1.53 -14.52 13.09
C ARG A 125 -2.03 -13.53 12.04
N ASN A 126 -3.01 -13.92 11.24
CA ASN A 126 -3.76 -13.05 10.33
C ASN A 126 -5.10 -12.60 10.93
N HIS A 127 -5.32 -12.81 12.23
CA HIS A 127 -6.60 -12.53 12.89
C HIS A 127 -6.37 -11.99 14.31
N GLU A 128 -7.40 -11.38 14.87
CA GLU A 128 -7.41 -10.71 16.17
C GLU A 128 -7.42 -11.67 17.36
N ARG A 129 -7.96 -12.88 17.20
CA ARG A 129 -8.24 -13.83 18.30
C ARG A 129 -7.02 -14.24 19.13
N SER A 130 -5.85 -14.39 18.52
CA SER A 130 -4.62 -14.80 19.20
C SER A 130 -3.84 -13.62 19.80
N LEU A 131 -4.22 -12.36 19.50
CA LEU A 131 -3.44 -11.19 19.89
C LEU A 131 -3.23 -11.09 21.40
N ILE A 132 -4.31 -11.11 22.18
CA ILE A 132 -4.21 -10.88 23.63
C ILE A 132 -3.57 -12.07 24.34
N ALA A 133 -3.83 -13.31 23.90
CA ALA A 133 -3.13 -14.48 24.42
C ALA A 133 -1.61 -14.39 24.19
N THR A 134 -1.21 -13.94 23.00
CA THR A 134 0.20 -13.79 22.61
C THR A 134 0.90 -12.66 23.39
N ILE A 135 0.21 -11.54 23.61
CA ILE A 135 0.69 -10.46 24.48
C ILE A 135 0.80 -10.97 25.92
N ALA A 136 -0.23 -11.61 26.47
CA ALA A 136 -0.24 -12.12 27.83
C ALA A 136 0.90 -13.14 28.06
N TYR A 137 1.14 -14.03 27.11
CA TYR A 137 2.27 -14.96 27.16
C TYR A 137 3.61 -14.23 27.31
N GLN A 138 3.87 -13.24 26.45
CA GLN A 138 5.09 -12.42 26.53
C GLN A 138 5.17 -11.60 27.82
N VAL A 139 4.05 -11.12 28.36
CA VAL A 139 4.03 -10.47 29.68
C VAL A 139 4.48 -11.46 30.77
N THR A 140 4.07 -12.73 30.72
CA THR A 140 4.53 -13.73 31.71
C THR A 140 6.03 -14.01 31.67
N THR A 141 6.68 -13.82 30.52
CA THR A 141 8.12 -14.03 30.36
C THR A 141 8.91 -12.79 30.73
N ASN A 142 8.40 -11.62 30.38
CA ASN A 142 9.10 -10.35 30.47
C ASN A 142 8.87 -9.62 31.80
N LEU A 143 7.70 -9.84 32.44
CA LEU A 143 7.36 -9.36 33.77
C LEU A 143 6.94 -10.53 34.68
N PRO A 144 7.88 -11.28 35.27
CA PRO A 144 7.57 -12.46 36.08
C PRO A 144 6.61 -12.20 37.25
N SER A 145 6.56 -10.97 37.79
CA SER A 145 5.62 -10.58 38.85
C SER A 145 4.14 -10.59 38.40
N ALA A 146 3.86 -10.46 37.11
CA ALA A 146 2.49 -10.56 36.57
C ALA A 146 2.07 -12.01 36.28
N ARG A 147 3.04 -12.95 36.23
CA ARG A 147 2.82 -14.33 35.78
C ARG A 147 1.75 -15.05 36.59
N GLU A 148 1.85 -15.03 37.91
CA GLU A 148 0.91 -15.75 38.78
C GLU A 148 -0.52 -15.22 38.63
N CYS A 149 -0.68 -13.90 38.49
CA CYS A 149 -1.99 -13.29 38.29
C CYS A 149 -2.61 -13.70 36.93
N ILE A 150 -1.80 -13.77 35.87
CA ILE A 150 -2.25 -14.24 34.54
C ILE A 150 -2.69 -15.70 34.61
N LEU A 151 -1.87 -16.58 35.19
CA LEU A 151 -2.19 -18.01 35.28
C LEU A 151 -3.44 -18.25 36.14
N ALA A 152 -3.58 -17.55 37.26
CA ALA A 152 -4.77 -17.61 38.10
C ALA A 152 -6.04 -17.14 37.36
N ALA A 153 -5.94 -16.13 36.49
CA ALA A 153 -7.07 -15.68 35.68
C ALA A 153 -7.51 -16.75 34.66
N ILE A 154 -6.58 -17.50 34.08
CA ILE A 154 -6.85 -18.60 33.15
C ILE A 154 -7.45 -19.81 33.88
N ASP A 155 -6.98 -20.11 35.09
CA ASP A 155 -7.56 -21.16 35.93
C ASP A 155 -9.00 -20.83 36.33
N ALA A 156 -9.28 -19.56 36.61
CA ALA A 156 -10.60 -19.08 37.00
C ALA A 156 -11.61 -19.05 35.84
N ASP A 157 -11.18 -18.73 34.61
CA ASP A 157 -11.99 -18.83 33.39
C ASP A 157 -11.22 -19.62 32.31
N PRO A 158 -11.35 -20.96 32.28
CA PRO A 158 -10.75 -21.80 31.24
C PRO A 158 -11.14 -21.42 29.81
N LEU A 159 -12.25 -20.70 29.63
CA LEU A 159 -12.75 -20.25 28.32
C LEU A 159 -12.36 -18.80 28.01
N ILE A 160 -11.42 -18.20 28.76
CA ILE A 160 -11.07 -16.79 28.64
C ILE A 160 -10.71 -16.38 27.20
N PHE A 161 -10.04 -17.25 26.45
CA PHE A 161 -9.64 -16.98 25.06
C PHE A 161 -10.80 -16.99 24.05
N THR A 162 -12.00 -17.40 24.47
CA THR A 162 -13.24 -17.30 23.67
C THR A 162 -14.03 -16.03 23.97
N ARG A 163 -13.62 -15.26 24.99
CA ARG A 163 -14.28 -14.00 25.38
C ARG A 163 -13.87 -12.87 24.44
N SER A 164 -14.61 -11.76 24.51
CA SER A 164 -14.25 -10.55 23.75
C SER A 164 -12.82 -10.08 24.06
N LEU A 165 -12.16 -9.44 23.08
CA LEU A 165 -10.81 -8.91 23.27
C LEU A 165 -10.73 -7.92 24.44
N GLN A 166 -11.78 -7.14 24.69
CA GLN A 166 -11.88 -6.27 25.87
C GLN A 166 -11.81 -7.08 27.18
N THR A 167 -12.56 -8.19 27.29
CA THR A 167 -12.55 -9.07 28.46
C THR A 167 -11.19 -9.72 28.67
N GLN A 168 -10.58 -10.22 27.58
CA GLN A 168 -9.24 -10.78 27.61
C GLN A 168 -8.21 -9.74 28.05
N THR A 169 -8.26 -8.54 27.49
CA THR A 169 -7.34 -7.43 27.80
C THR A 169 -7.44 -7.05 29.27
N HIS A 170 -8.66 -6.90 29.78
CA HIS A 170 -8.87 -6.56 31.18
C HIS A 170 -8.35 -7.66 32.12
N SER A 171 -8.69 -8.93 31.85
CA SER A 171 -8.36 -10.05 32.73
C SER A 171 -6.89 -10.49 32.66
N LEU A 172 -6.26 -10.41 31.48
CA LEU A 172 -4.93 -10.95 31.22
C LEU A 172 -3.82 -9.88 31.15
N ILE A 173 -4.17 -8.60 30.97
CA ILE A 173 -3.20 -7.50 30.90
C ILE A 173 -3.46 -6.46 31.99
N VAL A 174 -4.65 -5.88 32.06
CA VAL A 174 -4.94 -4.77 33.00
C VAL A 174 -4.86 -5.23 34.46
N LYS A 175 -5.58 -6.30 34.83
CA LYS A 175 -5.57 -6.79 36.21
C LYS A 175 -4.15 -7.25 36.63
N PRO A 176 -3.42 -8.05 35.81
CA PRO A 176 -2.10 -8.54 36.21
C PRO A 176 -1.03 -7.45 36.36
N LEU A 177 -1.17 -6.32 35.68
CA LEU A 177 -0.23 -5.20 35.80
C LEU A 177 -0.56 -4.24 36.96
N ARG A 178 -1.69 -4.39 37.65
CA ARG A 178 -2.17 -3.44 38.67
C ARG A 178 -1.15 -3.21 39.80
N ASP A 179 -0.57 -4.28 40.33
CA ASP A 179 0.35 -4.17 41.47
C ASP A 179 1.68 -3.52 41.06
N LEU A 180 2.15 -3.79 39.84
CA LEU A 180 3.30 -3.10 39.24
C LEU A 180 3.03 -1.61 39.02
N ILE A 181 1.81 -1.26 38.60
CA ILE A 181 1.41 0.15 38.45
C ILE A 181 1.42 0.83 39.83
N ALA A 182 0.84 0.20 40.85
CA ALA A 182 0.77 0.73 42.21
C ALA A 182 2.16 0.90 42.86
N SER A 183 3.11 0.00 42.58
CA SER A 183 4.49 0.10 43.06
C SER A 183 5.29 1.24 42.41
N GLY A 184 4.76 1.83 41.34
CA GLY A 184 5.44 2.89 40.58
C GLY A 184 6.46 2.39 39.57
N TYR A 185 6.46 1.10 39.23
CA TYR A 185 7.39 0.49 38.26
C TYR A 185 7.44 1.26 36.93
N PHE A 186 6.29 1.72 36.45
CA PHE A 186 6.15 2.40 35.15
C PHE A 186 6.36 3.92 35.18
N ARG A 187 6.85 4.50 36.30
CA ARG A 187 7.09 5.96 36.38
C ARG A 187 8.26 6.40 35.51
N GLU A 188 9.25 5.53 35.34
CA GLU A 188 10.42 5.80 34.50
C GLU A 188 10.12 5.45 33.03
N PRO A 189 10.43 6.34 32.07
CA PRO A 189 10.26 6.06 30.65
C PRO A 189 11.04 4.82 30.17
N THR A 190 12.13 4.49 30.87
CA THR A 190 12.99 3.32 30.63
C THR A 190 12.41 2.01 31.18
N SER A 191 11.21 2.03 31.77
CA SER A 191 10.49 0.81 32.15
C SER A 191 10.06 0.01 30.92
N MET A 192 9.92 -1.30 31.09
CA MET A 192 9.50 -2.20 30.03
C MET A 192 8.00 -2.07 29.76
N ARG A 193 7.64 -1.11 28.89
CA ARG A 193 6.24 -0.69 28.66
C ARG A 193 5.83 -0.63 27.19
N LEU A 194 6.76 -0.92 26.27
CA LEU A 194 6.50 -0.84 24.83
C LEU A 194 5.79 -2.10 24.31
N VAL A 195 4.66 -1.92 23.64
CA VAL A 195 3.98 -2.94 22.85
C VAL A 195 4.08 -2.58 21.37
N ILE A 196 4.59 -3.48 20.55
CA ILE A 196 4.67 -3.28 19.10
C ILE A 196 3.62 -4.15 18.42
N ILE A 197 2.78 -3.56 17.56
CA ILE A 197 1.83 -4.25 16.70
C ILE A 197 2.15 -3.88 15.26
N ASP A 198 2.72 -4.80 14.50
CA ASP A 198 3.04 -4.59 13.08
C ASP A 198 2.03 -5.28 12.17
N GLY A 199 1.64 -4.60 11.10
CA GLY A 199 0.74 -5.13 10.09
C GLY A 199 -0.71 -5.22 10.55
N LEU A 200 -1.25 -4.23 11.28
CA LEU A 200 -2.66 -4.27 11.68
C LEU A 200 -3.61 -4.44 10.47
N ASP A 201 -3.26 -3.85 9.32
CA ASP A 201 -3.95 -4.04 8.03
C ASP A 201 -3.85 -5.45 7.45
N GLU A 202 -3.01 -6.32 8.02
CA GLU A 202 -2.90 -7.73 7.64
C GLU A 202 -3.83 -8.65 8.46
N CYS A 203 -4.59 -8.08 9.40
CA CYS A 203 -5.75 -8.74 9.98
C CYS A 203 -6.82 -8.92 8.89
N GLU A 204 -7.23 -10.17 8.67
CA GLU A 204 -8.14 -10.60 7.61
C GLU A 204 -9.52 -9.93 7.73
N ASP A 205 -10.02 -9.79 8.96
CA ASP A 205 -11.28 -9.13 9.25
C ASP A 205 -11.08 -7.64 9.57
N ARG A 206 -11.75 -6.77 8.81
CA ARG A 206 -11.78 -5.31 9.02
C ARG A 206 -12.43 -4.95 10.35
N GLU A 207 -13.48 -5.66 10.76
CA GLU A 207 -14.09 -5.45 12.08
C GLU A 207 -13.10 -5.84 13.19
N GLY A 208 -12.39 -6.95 13.03
CA GLY A 208 -11.28 -7.37 13.88
C GLY A 208 -10.24 -6.26 14.12
N GLN A 209 -9.85 -5.51 13.08
CA GLN A 209 -8.93 -4.37 13.21
C GLN A 209 -9.47 -3.30 14.17
N LEU A 210 -10.76 -2.95 14.03
CA LEU A 210 -11.42 -1.96 14.88
C LEU A 210 -11.62 -2.46 16.31
N ILE A 211 -11.93 -3.75 16.50
CA ILE A 211 -12.04 -4.36 17.84
C ILE A 211 -10.70 -4.32 18.57
N ILE A 212 -9.58 -4.54 17.88
CA ILE A 212 -8.23 -4.40 18.46
C ILE A 212 -8.00 -2.97 18.94
N LEU A 213 -8.25 -1.98 18.08
CA LEU A 213 -8.05 -0.56 18.40
C LEU A 213 -8.95 -0.11 19.57
N ASP A 214 -10.20 -0.57 19.59
CA ASP A 214 -11.14 -0.30 20.68
C ASP A 214 -10.70 -0.93 22.02
N ALA A 215 -10.21 -2.17 21.99
CA ALA A 215 -9.67 -2.83 23.19
C ALA A 215 -8.45 -2.07 23.75
N ILE A 216 -7.53 -1.62 22.88
CA ILE A 216 -6.38 -0.79 23.27
C ILE A 216 -6.85 0.55 23.83
N SER A 217 -7.77 1.23 23.14
CA SER A 217 -8.35 2.50 23.56
C SER A 217 -8.97 2.40 24.95
N THR A 218 -9.81 1.38 25.17
CA THR A 218 -10.44 1.09 26.46
C THR A 218 -9.41 0.84 27.54
N ALA A 219 -8.36 0.06 27.24
CA ALA A 219 -7.27 -0.22 28.17
C ALA A 219 -6.56 1.06 28.66
N LEU A 220 -6.26 1.96 27.72
CA LEU A 220 -5.59 3.23 28.00
C LEU A 220 -6.52 4.26 28.67
N GLN A 221 -7.77 4.37 28.21
CA GLN A 221 -8.71 5.39 28.66
C GLN A 221 -9.34 5.05 30.02
N GLN A 222 -9.94 3.86 30.12
CA GLN A 222 -10.72 3.46 31.28
C GLN A 222 -9.82 3.00 32.42
N TYR A 223 -8.79 2.21 32.11
CA TYR A 223 -7.93 1.59 33.11
C TYR A 223 -6.59 2.31 33.32
N ARG A 224 -6.27 3.30 32.46
CA ARG A 224 -5.04 4.11 32.54
C ARG A 224 -3.77 3.27 32.66
N ILE A 225 -3.68 2.18 31.90
CA ILE A 225 -2.47 1.37 31.87
C ILE A 225 -1.31 2.20 31.31
N PRO A 226 -0.11 2.16 31.92
CA PRO A 226 1.02 2.99 31.50
C PRO A 226 1.83 2.34 30.37
N LEU A 227 1.16 1.64 29.45
CA LEU A 227 1.78 1.04 28.26
C LEU A 227 1.78 2.04 27.11
N ILE A 228 2.78 1.94 26.23
CA ILE A 228 2.81 2.67 24.97
C ILE A 228 2.79 1.69 23.80
N PHE A 229 2.14 2.08 22.71
CA PHE A 229 1.90 1.22 21.56
C PHE A 229 2.51 1.80 20.29
N LEU A 230 3.45 1.09 19.68
CA LEU A 230 3.86 1.35 18.30
C LEU A 230 3.00 0.48 17.39
N ILE A 231 2.08 1.12 16.65
CA ILE A 231 1.20 0.42 15.71
C ILE A 231 1.65 0.77 14.30
N ALA A 232 2.00 -0.23 13.50
CA ALA A 232 2.38 -0.06 12.11
C ALA A 232 1.31 -0.64 11.19
N SER A 233 0.80 0.16 10.25
CA SER A 233 -0.17 -0.31 9.27
C SER A 233 -0.25 0.54 8.01
N ARG A 234 -0.95 0.04 6.98
CA ARG A 234 -1.40 0.88 5.87
C ARG A 234 -2.47 1.88 6.36
N PRO A 235 -2.58 3.05 5.70
CA PRO A 235 -3.63 4.02 5.99
C PRO A 235 -4.96 3.59 5.34
N GLU A 236 -5.41 2.37 5.65
CA GLU A 236 -6.75 1.91 5.24
C GLU A 236 -7.82 2.82 5.87
N HIS A 237 -8.98 2.94 5.22
CA HIS A 237 -9.99 3.92 5.56
C HIS A 237 -10.41 3.83 7.04
N ASP A 238 -10.74 2.64 7.51
CA ASP A 238 -11.29 2.41 8.84
C ASP A 238 -10.24 2.64 9.94
N ILE A 239 -8.99 2.22 9.70
CA ILE A 239 -7.85 2.49 10.59
C ILE A 239 -7.59 4.00 10.67
N THR A 240 -7.57 4.69 9.53
CA THR A 240 -7.33 6.13 9.46
C THR A 240 -8.42 6.91 10.19
N HIS A 241 -9.68 6.49 10.03
CA HIS A 241 -10.81 7.06 10.73
C HIS A 241 -10.70 6.86 12.24
N ALA A 242 -10.37 5.64 12.70
CA ALA A 242 -10.19 5.34 14.12
C ALA A 242 -9.10 6.21 14.77
N PHE A 243 -7.96 6.42 14.12
CA PHE A 243 -6.91 7.34 14.58
C PHE A 243 -7.22 8.82 14.38
N GLY A 244 -8.36 9.16 13.76
CA GLY A 244 -8.84 10.53 13.57
C GLY A 244 -9.95 10.95 14.53
N ALA A 245 -10.46 10.02 15.34
CA ALA A 245 -11.65 10.22 16.15
C ALA A 245 -11.44 9.84 17.62
N GLY A 246 -12.18 10.52 18.49
CA GLY A 246 -12.27 10.21 19.92
C GLY A 246 -10.92 10.13 20.65
N TYR A 247 -10.86 9.25 21.65
CA TYR A 247 -9.68 9.11 22.52
C TYR A 247 -8.43 8.62 21.78
N LEU A 248 -8.59 7.73 20.78
CA LEU A 248 -7.47 7.29 19.95
C LEU A 248 -6.85 8.47 19.21
N GLY A 249 -7.66 9.35 18.59
CA GLY A 249 -7.16 10.57 17.96
C GLY A 249 -6.43 11.50 18.93
N GLU A 250 -6.93 11.66 20.16
CA GLU A 250 -6.32 12.53 21.18
C GLU A 250 -5.00 11.98 21.76
N LYS A 251 -4.86 10.65 21.85
CA LYS A 251 -3.70 9.99 22.48
C LYS A 251 -2.71 9.38 21.51
N SER A 252 -2.97 9.48 20.21
CA SER A 252 -2.06 8.99 19.18
C SER A 252 -1.26 10.13 18.56
N THR A 253 0.01 9.87 18.26
CA THR A 253 0.79 10.65 17.31
C THR A 253 0.90 9.89 15.99
N ARG A 254 0.91 10.62 14.87
CA ARG A 254 1.01 10.04 13.52
C ARG A 254 2.43 10.17 13.00
N LEU A 255 2.94 9.10 12.42
CA LEU A 255 4.24 9.07 11.78
C LEU A 255 4.08 8.56 10.34
N PRO A 256 3.73 9.45 9.39
CA PRO A 256 3.61 9.09 7.98
C PRO A 256 5.00 8.78 7.38
N LEU A 257 5.10 7.68 6.64
CA LEU A 257 6.24 7.37 5.77
C LEU A 257 6.03 8.00 4.40
N ASP A 258 6.20 9.32 4.34
CA ASP A 258 6.07 10.12 3.14
C ASP A 258 7.43 10.56 2.58
N HIS A 259 7.42 11.57 1.70
CA HIS A 259 8.60 12.09 1.03
C HIS A 259 9.48 12.98 1.92
N GLU A 260 9.00 13.45 3.08
CA GLU A 260 9.78 14.30 3.98
C GLU A 260 11.02 13.57 4.52
N TYR A 261 10.92 12.25 4.68
CA TYR A 261 12.01 11.38 5.11
C TYR A 261 12.94 10.91 3.98
N GLN A 262 12.91 11.57 2.82
CA GLN A 262 13.80 11.32 1.67
C GLN A 262 13.99 9.83 1.30
N PRO A 263 12.90 9.06 1.11
CA PRO A 263 12.99 7.61 0.89
C PRO A 263 13.80 7.24 -0.36
N SER A 264 13.87 8.11 -1.37
CA SER A 264 14.66 7.87 -2.59
C SER A 264 16.16 7.80 -2.29
N SER A 265 16.67 8.66 -1.40
CA SER A 265 18.08 8.65 -0.99
C SER A 265 18.43 7.38 -0.21
N ASP A 266 17.53 6.95 0.69
CA ASP A 266 17.68 5.69 1.41
C ASP A 266 17.66 4.47 0.47
N ILE A 267 16.77 4.48 -0.54
CA ILE A 267 16.69 3.40 -1.54
C ILE A 267 17.93 3.37 -2.42
N GLU A 268 18.46 4.54 -2.82
CA GLU A 268 19.70 4.62 -3.57
C GLU A 268 20.85 4.00 -2.78
N LEU A 269 20.99 4.37 -1.50
CA LEU A 269 22.00 3.80 -0.60
C LEU A 269 21.86 2.27 -0.50
N PHE A 270 20.64 1.79 -0.26
CA PHE A 270 20.34 0.36 -0.22
C PHE A 270 20.73 -0.36 -1.52
N LEU A 271 20.35 0.18 -2.68
CA LEU A 271 20.67 -0.41 -3.97
C LEU A 271 22.18 -0.44 -4.22
N ARG A 272 22.90 0.64 -3.90
CA ARG A 272 24.37 0.71 -4.03
C ARG A 272 25.05 -0.37 -3.20
N ASP A 273 24.71 -0.49 -1.92
CA ASP A 273 25.28 -1.52 -1.04
C ASP A 273 24.97 -2.93 -1.55
N LYS A 274 23.71 -3.19 -1.94
CA LYS A 274 23.31 -4.52 -2.42
C LYS A 274 23.97 -4.90 -3.74
N PHE A 275 24.13 -3.96 -4.68
CA PHE A 275 24.84 -4.24 -5.91
C PHE A 275 26.33 -4.41 -5.68
N LEU A 276 26.96 -3.62 -4.80
CA LEU A 276 28.35 -3.82 -4.40
C LEU A 276 28.54 -5.23 -3.82
N PHE A 277 27.70 -5.64 -2.88
CA PHE A 277 27.73 -6.98 -2.31
C PHE A 277 27.61 -8.08 -3.38
N ILE A 278 26.72 -7.90 -4.38
CA ILE A 278 26.62 -8.83 -5.52
C ILE A 278 27.92 -8.83 -6.33
N THR A 279 28.54 -7.68 -6.61
CA THR A 279 29.81 -7.64 -7.35
C THR A 279 30.95 -8.38 -6.66
N GLU A 280 30.98 -8.38 -5.32
CA GLU A 280 32.05 -8.98 -4.52
C GLU A 280 31.85 -10.49 -4.29
N THR A 281 30.61 -10.92 -4.13
CA THR A 281 30.27 -12.27 -3.62
C THR A 281 29.70 -13.23 -4.66
N HIS A 282 29.21 -12.72 -5.80
CA HIS A 282 28.49 -13.56 -6.76
C HIS A 282 29.41 -14.58 -7.47
N PRO A 283 28.96 -15.82 -7.76
CA PRO A 283 29.77 -16.82 -8.45
C PRO A 283 30.32 -16.37 -9.81
N PHE A 284 29.59 -15.49 -10.50
CA PHE A 284 29.98 -14.92 -11.79
C PHE A 284 30.73 -13.56 -11.68
N LYS A 285 31.25 -13.20 -10.50
CA LYS A 285 31.89 -11.89 -10.26
C LYS A 285 32.99 -11.50 -11.26
N ALA A 286 33.77 -12.48 -11.73
CA ALA A 286 34.83 -12.25 -12.72
C ALA A 286 34.30 -11.74 -14.08
N GLN A 287 33.00 -11.87 -14.32
CA GLN A 287 32.33 -11.41 -15.55
C GLN A 287 31.61 -10.07 -15.36
N ILE A 288 31.51 -9.56 -14.13
CA ILE A 288 30.81 -8.31 -13.82
C ILE A 288 31.74 -7.13 -14.13
N PRO A 289 31.32 -6.15 -14.95
CA PRO A 289 32.11 -4.96 -15.21
C PRO A 289 32.37 -4.15 -13.93
N PRO A 290 33.53 -3.48 -13.79
CA PRO A 290 33.85 -2.69 -12.60
C PRO A 290 32.83 -1.59 -12.26
N ASN A 291 32.19 -1.01 -13.27
CA ASN A 291 31.21 0.08 -13.11
C ASN A 291 29.76 -0.43 -13.16
N TRP A 292 29.51 -1.68 -12.78
CA TRP A 292 28.17 -2.27 -12.78
C TRP A 292 27.47 -2.13 -11.42
N PRO A 293 26.17 -1.77 -11.39
CA PRO A 293 25.44 -1.17 -12.50
C PRO A 293 25.92 0.26 -12.76
N THR A 294 25.70 0.75 -13.98
CA THR A 294 25.97 2.16 -14.31
C THR A 294 25.08 3.09 -13.48
N GLU A 295 25.54 4.31 -13.23
CA GLU A 295 24.79 5.31 -12.46
C GLU A 295 23.39 5.59 -13.03
N GLU A 296 23.26 5.67 -14.36
CA GLU A 296 21.97 5.87 -15.03
C GLU A 296 20.96 4.76 -14.71
N VAL A 297 21.41 3.50 -14.75
CA VAL A 297 20.57 2.34 -14.41
C VAL A 297 20.18 2.38 -12.94
N LEU A 298 21.10 2.72 -12.05
CA LEU A 298 20.79 2.87 -10.63
C LEU A 298 19.71 3.94 -10.40
N GLN A 299 19.86 5.12 -10.98
CA GLN A 299 18.88 6.21 -10.87
C GLN A 299 17.52 5.83 -11.47
N LYS A 300 17.51 5.07 -12.58
CA LYS A 300 16.27 4.50 -13.14
C LYS A 300 15.57 3.58 -12.15
N LEU A 301 16.30 2.73 -11.43
CA LEU A 301 15.73 1.85 -10.40
C LEU A 301 15.21 2.64 -9.20
N VAL A 302 15.93 3.67 -8.74
CA VAL A 302 15.48 4.57 -7.67
C VAL A 302 14.17 5.25 -8.07
N LEU A 303 14.11 5.81 -9.28
CA LEU A 303 12.91 6.44 -9.81
C LEU A 303 11.72 5.46 -9.90
N LYS A 304 11.95 4.25 -10.44
CA LYS A 304 10.93 3.19 -10.52
C LYS A 304 10.48 2.66 -9.15
N SER A 305 11.30 2.83 -8.11
CA SER A 305 10.92 2.48 -6.74
C SER A 305 9.88 3.44 -6.16
N SER A 306 9.84 4.70 -6.61
CA SER A 306 8.87 5.72 -6.13
C SER A 306 8.83 5.88 -4.61
N GLY A 307 9.97 5.76 -3.93
CA GLY A 307 10.04 5.80 -2.47
C GLY A 307 9.63 4.50 -1.76
N GLN A 308 9.36 3.43 -2.51
CA GLN A 308 8.94 2.12 -2.00
C GLN A 308 10.06 1.09 -2.08
N PHE A 309 10.52 0.64 -0.92
CA PHE A 309 11.58 -0.36 -0.79
C PHE A 309 11.23 -1.71 -1.42
N ILE A 310 9.94 -2.09 -1.48
CA ILE A 310 9.53 -3.39 -2.01
C ILE A 310 10.01 -3.62 -3.45
N TYR A 311 9.98 -2.58 -4.29
CA TYR A 311 10.48 -2.70 -5.67
C TYR A 311 11.98 -2.97 -5.69
N ALA A 312 12.76 -2.13 -4.99
CA ALA A 312 14.21 -2.27 -4.90
C ALA A 312 14.63 -3.64 -4.32
N ALA A 313 13.98 -4.08 -3.25
CA ALA A 313 14.22 -5.38 -2.64
C ALA A 313 13.91 -6.55 -3.59
N THR A 314 12.79 -6.46 -4.32
CA THR A 314 12.39 -7.47 -5.33
C THR A 314 13.42 -7.56 -6.46
N VAL A 315 13.88 -6.41 -6.97
CA VAL A 315 14.94 -6.35 -8.00
C VAL A 315 16.24 -6.98 -7.49
N VAL A 316 16.71 -6.60 -6.30
CA VAL A 316 17.92 -7.16 -5.70
C VAL A 316 17.80 -8.68 -5.52
N LYS A 317 16.65 -9.16 -5.02
CA LYS A 317 16.37 -10.59 -4.83
C LYS A 317 16.39 -11.36 -6.15
N PHE A 318 15.86 -10.78 -7.22
CA PHE A 318 15.89 -11.37 -8.55
C PHE A 318 17.30 -11.42 -9.13
N VAL A 319 18.06 -10.33 -9.01
CA VAL A 319 19.41 -10.18 -9.58
C VAL A 319 20.47 -10.99 -8.84
N ARG A 320 20.37 -11.14 -7.51
CA ARG A 320 21.33 -11.89 -6.69
C ARG A 320 21.31 -13.42 -6.88
N SER A 321 20.48 -13.92 -7.78
CA SER A 321 20.33 -15.36 -8.03
C SER A 321 21.66 -15.99 -8.46
N THR A 322 22.23 -16.85 -7.61
CA THR A 322 23.51 -17.53 -7.85
C THR A 322 23.55 -18.43 -9.08
N ARG A 323 22.39 -18.79 -9.65
CA ARG A 323 22.25 -19.65 -10.82
C ARG A 323 22.27 -18.90 -12.17
N HIS A 324 22.27 -17.57 -12.16
CA HIS A 324 22.14 -16.75 -13.36
C HIS A 324 23.15 -15.62 -13.37
N ARG A 325 23.53 -15.09 -14.54
CA ARG A 325 24.42 -13.93 -14.61
C ARG A 325 23.66 -12.68 -14.15
N PRO A 326 24.19 -11.90 -13.19
CA PRO A 326 23.46 -10.78 -12.60
C PRO A 326 23.21 -9.64 -13.61
N MET A 327 24.11 -9.45 -14.57
CA MET A 327 23.93 -8.49 -15.67
C MET A 327 22.71 -8.84 -16.52
N ASP A 328 22.57 -10.10 -16.93
CA ASP A 328 21.45 -10.56 -17.77
C ASP A 328 20.11 -10.40 -17.03
N ARG A 329 20.12 -10.65 -15.71
CA ARG A 329 18.95 -10.48 -14.84
C ARG A 329 18.59 -9.00 -14.69
N LEU A 330 19.58 -8.14 -14.53
CA LEU A 330 19.34 -6.71 -14.47
C LEU A 330 18.79 -6.19 -15.80
N ASP A 331 19.33 -6.63 -16.94
CA ASP A 331 18.83 -6.30 -18.28
C ASP A 331 17.35 -6.66 -18.47
N ILE A 332 16.90 -7.81 -17.91
CA ILE A 332 15.48 -8.17 -17.88
C ILE A 332 14.67 -7.14 -17.09
N VAL A 333 15.12 -6.76 -15.89
CA VAL A 333 14.43 -5.78 -15.02
C VAL A 333 14.26 -4.42 -15.72
N ILE A 334 15.28 -3.96 -16.45
CA ILE A 334 15.23 -2.65 -17.12
C ILE A 334 14.64 -2.68 -18.53
N GLY A 335 14.21 -3.84 -19.00
CA GLY A 335 13.55 -4.04 -20.30
C GLY A 335 14.49 -4.16 -21.50
N LEU A 336 15.79 -4.39 -21.28
CA LEU A 336 16.75 -4.63 -22.37
C LEU A 336 16.73 -6.08 -22.86
N ARG A 337 16.14 -7.01 -22.09
CA ARG A 337 15.96 -8.41 -22.47
C ARG A 337 14.56 -8.90 -22.13
N PRO A 338 13.98 -9.81 -22.93
CA PRO A 338 12.70 -10.41 -22.61
C PRO A 338 12.83 -11.32 -21.39
N ALA A 339 11.84 -11.28 -20.49
CA ALA A 339 11.82 -12.12 -19.29
C ALA A 339 11.63 -13.62 -19.60
N ALA A 340 11.16 -13.99 -20.80
CA ALA A 340 10.84 -15.38 -21.16
C ALA A 340 9.96 -16.09 -20.11
N ARG A 341 10.53 -16.95 -19.26
CA ARG A 341 9.84 -17.64 -18.14
C ARG A 341 10.13 -17.04 -16.77
N ASP A 342 11.05 -16.09 -16.68
CA ASP A 342 11.39 -15.41 -15.43
C ASP A 342 10.28 -14.44 -15.02
N LEU A 343 10.07 -14.31 -13.71
CA LEU A 343 9.11 -13.39 -13.11
C LEU A 343 9.85 -12.41 -12.18
N PRO A 344 10.48 -11.36 -12.73
CA PRO A 344 11.32 -10.43 -11.96
C PRO A 344 10.57 -9.70 -10.85
N PHE A 345 9.25 -9.57 -10.98
CA PHE A 345 8.40 -8.80 -10.08
C PHE A 345 7.36 -9.67 -9.36
N ALA A 346 7.54 -11.00 -9.29
CA ALA A 346 6.52 -11.92 -8.77
C ALA A 346 5.94 -11.51 -7.39
N GLU A 347 6.81 -11.15 -6.44
CA GLU A 347 6.39 -10.73 -5.09
C GLU A 347 5.60 -9.42 -5.10
N LEU A 348 6.02 -8.48 -5.96
CA LEU A 348 5.33 -7.22 -6.17
C LEU A 348 3.98 -7.42 -6.87
N ASP A 349 3.90 -8.36 -7.81
CA ASP A 349 2.68 -8.69 -8.54
C ASP A 349 1.66 -9.35 -7.61
N VAL A 350 2.09 -10.26 -6.73
CA VAL A 350 1.25 -10.83 -5.67
C VAL A 350 0.69 -9.73 -4.78
N LEU A 351 1.52 -8.75 -4.38
CA LEU A 351 1.07 -7.60 -3.60
C LEU A 351 0.00 -6.79 -4.33
N TYR A 352 0.15 -6.52 -5.63
CA TYR A 352 -0.85 -5.78 -6.39
C TYR A 352 -2.15 -6.56 -6.55
N HIS A 353 -2.09 -7.82 -7.00
CA HIS A 353 -3.26 -8.68 -7.08
C HIS A 353 -4.04 -8.73 -5.78
N HIS A 354 -3.31 -8.81 -4.68
CA HIS A 354 -3.88 -8.80 -3.34
C HIS A 354 -4.62 -7.49 -3.02
N ILE A 355 -3.98 -6.34 -3.25
CA ILE A 355 -4.60 -5.02 -3.00
C ILE A 355 -5.86 -4.81 -3.85
N PHE A 356 -5.87 -5.28 -5.09
CA PHE A 356 -7.06 -5.16 -5.95
C PHE A 356 -8.14 -6.18 -5.60
N SER A 357 -7.79 -7.32 -5.00
CA SER A 357 -8.77 -8.32 -4.57
C SER A 357 -9.61 -7.89 -3.36
N SER A 358 -9.14 -6.89 -2.59
CA SER A 358 -9.87 -6.36 -1.43
C SER A 358 -10.87 -5.27 -1.78
N VAL A 359 -11.02 -4.91 -3.06
CA VAL A 359 -11.98 -3.91 -3.53
C VAL A 359 -13.31 -4.60 -3.84
N ASP A 360 -14.39 -4.16 -3.18
CA ASP A 360 -15.72 -4.76 -3.30
C ASP A 360 -16.27 -4.70 -4.74
N ASP A 361 -16.31 -3.50 -5.33
CA ASP A 361 -16.67 -3.29 -6.75
C ASP A 361 -15.50 -2.73 -7.53
N ILE A 362 -14.71 -3.64 -8.11
CA ILE A 362 -13.56 -3.28 -8.93
C ILE A 362 -13.95 -2.59 -10.25
N GLY A 363 -15.19 -2.72 -10.73
CA GLY A 363 -15.59 -2.23 -12.05
C GLY A 363 -15.46 -0.71 -12.22
N PRO A 364 -16.09 0.10 -11.36
CA PRO A 364 -15.93 1.56 -11.32
C PRO A 364 -14.48 1.98 -11.06
N VAL A 365 -13.82 1.34 -10.09
CA VAL A 365 -12.43 1.62 -9.71
C VAL A 365 -11.48 1.41 -10.88
N PHE A 366 -11.65 0.31 -11.60
CA PHE A 366 -10.82 -0.01 -12.76
C PHE A 366 -11.04 1.01 -13.88
N ARG A 367 -12.29 1.43 -14.14
CA ARG A 367 -12.59 2.52 -15.10
C ARG A 367 -11.87 3.83 -14.74
N ILE A 368 -11.89 4.22 -13.46
CA ILE A 368 -11.15 5.39 -12.95
C ILE A 368 -9.66 5.26 -13.26
N LEU A 369 -9.06 4.12 -12.92
CA LEU A 369 -7.62 3.90 -13.07
C LEU A 369 -7.19 3.84 -14.53
N ILE A 370 -7.95 3.16 -15.39
CA ILE A 370 -7.62 3.07 -16.81
C ILE A 370 -7.71 4.44 -17.46
N LEU A 371 -8.78 5.21 -17.18
CA LEU A 371 -8.91 6.56 -17.72
C LEU A 371 -7.74 7.45 -17.28
N TYR A 372 -7.37 7.37 -16.01
CA TYR A 372 -6.22 8.08 -15.46
C TYR A 372 -4.90 7.68 -16.14
N LEU A 373 -4.62 6.37 -16.23
CA LEU A 373 -3.38 5.83 -16.81
C LEU A 373 -3.22 6.19 -18.28
N LEU A 374 -4.27 5.97 -19.09
CA LEU A 374 -4.24 6.33 -20.50
C LEU A 374 -4.07 7.84 -20.68
N SER A 375 -4.70 8.66 -19.83
CA SER A 375 -4.59 10.11 -19.94
C SER A 375 -3.27 10.69 -19.43
N ARG A 376 -2.40 9.90 -18.78
CA ARG A 376 -1.16 10.38 -18.16
C ARG A 376 -0.05 10.72 -19.16
N HIS A 377 -0.02 10.07 -20.33
CA HIS A 377 1.15 10.06 -21.22
C HIS A 377 1.23 11.18 -22.27
N ARG A 378 0.18 11.99 -22.51
CA ARG A 378 0.22 13.02 -23.58
C ARG A 378 -0.70 14.23 -23.41
N PHE A 379 -0.51 15.06 -22.39
CA PHE A 379 -1.14 16.39 -22.38
C PHE A 379 -0.14 17.51 -22.10
N GLY A 380 0.52 17.96 -23.18
CA GLY A 380 1.33 19.18 -23.21
C GLY A 380 0.52 20.47 -23.40
N LEU A 381 -0.82 20.42 -23.43
CA LEU A 381 -1.65 21.63 -23.66
C LEU A 381 -2.87 21.80 -22.72
N ASP A 382 -3.34 20.79 -21.99
CA ASP A 382 -4.58 20.86 -21.16
C ASP A 382 -4.44 20.39 -19.68
N GLY A 383 -3.24 20.04 -19.20
CA GLY A 383 -3.02 19.61 -17.80
C GLY A 383 -3.50 18.17 -17.48
N PHE A 384 -3.25 17.72 -16.25
CA PHE A 384 -3.68 16.40 -15.75
C PHE A 384 -5.19 16.35 -15.50
N LEU A 385 -5.83 15.19 -15.69
CA LEU A 385 -7.25 15.00 -15.31
C LEU A 385 -7.47 15.33 -13.84
N THR A 386 -8.44 16.20 -13.57
CA THR A 386 -8.95 16.42 -12.21
C THR A 386 -9.91 15.31 -11.82
N LEU A 387 -10.19 15.14 -10.52
CA LEU A 387 -11.26 14.22 -10.08
C LEU A 387 -12.61 14.57 -10.69
N HIS A 388 -12.94 15.86 -10.76
CA HIS A 388 -14.16 16.33 -11.39
C HIS A 388 -14.25 15.91 -12.86
N ASP A 389 -13.15 15.99 -13.61
CA ASP A 389 -13.12 15.54 -15.00
C ASP A 389 -13.42 14.05 -15.10
N ILE A 390 -12.87 13.24 -14.20
CA ILE A 390 -13.07 11.78 -14.19
C ILE A 390 -14.52 11.46 -13.81
N GLU A 391 -15.08 12.15 -12.82
CA GLU A 391 -16.49 12.02 -12.42
C GLU A 391 -17.42 12.35 -13.57
N GLU A 392 -17.21 13.47 -14.26
CA GLU A 392 -18.01 13.89 -15.40
C GLU A 392 -17.92 12.88 -16.56
N ILE A 393 -16.71 12.42 -16.92
CA ILE A 393 -16.49 11.50 -18.04
C ILE A 393 -17.10 10.12 -17.76
N LEU A 394 -16.99 9.63 -16.52
CA LEU A 394 -17.47 8.30 -16.14
C LEU A 394 -18.92 8.31 -15.64
N GLY A 395 -19.54 9.49 -15.49
CA GLY A 395 -20.91 9.66 -15.02
C GLY A 395 -21.10 9.39 -13.53
N PHE A 396 -20.05 9.62 -12.72
CA PHE A 396 -20.14 9.51 -11.26
C PHE A 396 -20.71 10.78 -10.64
N SER A 397 -21.32 10.62 -9.47
CA SER A 397 -21.75 11.75 -8.65
C SER A 397 -20.54 12.48 -8.07
N PRO A 398 -20.62 13.82 -7.87
CA PRO A 398 -19.54 14.56 -7.24
C PRO A 398 -19.17 14.00 -5.86
N GLY A 399 -17.90 13.65 -5.66
CA GLY A 399 -17.40 13.09 -4.41
C GLY A 399 -17.51 11.56 -4.30
N GLU A 400 -17.92 10.87 -5.37
CA GLU A 400 -18.02 9.41 -5.39
C GLU A 400 -16.65 8.73 -5.54
N ILE A 401 -15.70 9.33 -6.29
CA ILE A 401 -14.36 8.73 -6.50
C ILE A 401 -13.62 8.45 -5.19
N PRO A 402 -13.52 9.40 -4.22
CA PRO A 402 -12.87 9.13 -2.93
C PRO A 402 -13.42 7.92 -2.19
N VAL A 403 -14.72 7.64 -2.32
CA VAL A 403 -15.38 6.47 -1.72
C VAL A 403 -14.98 5.21 -2.48
N LEU A 404 -15.02 5.23 -3.80
CA LEU A 404 -14.68 4.07 -4.63
C LEU A 404 -13.23 3.61 -4.48
N ILE A 405 -12.29 4.53 -4.27
CA ILE A 405 -10.85 4.21 -4.20
C ILE A 405 -10.31 4.11 -2.77
N CYS A 406 -11.15 4.22 -1.74
CA CYS A 406 -10.70 4.31 -0.34
C CYS A 406 -9.87 3.08 0.08
N ASP A 407 -10.23 1.89 -0.40
CA ASP A 407 -9.52 0.63 -0.17
C ASP A 407 -8.17 0.56 -0.89
N LEU A 408 -7.89 1.49 -1.81
CA LEU A 408 -6.65 1.59 -2.57
C LEU A 408 -5.69 2.67 -2.05
N ALA A 409 -5.95 3.23 -0.86
CA ALA A 409 -5.08 4.22 -0.21
C ALA A 409 -3.60 3.77 -0.06
N SER A 410 -3.35 2.45 -0.16
CA SER A 410 -2.02 1.86 -0.10
C SER A 410 -1.19 2.00 -1.39
N VAL A 411 -1.83 2.27 -2.52
CA VAL A 411 -1.21 2.37 -3.86
C VAL A 411 -1.63 3.61 -4.64
N ILE A 412 -2.73 4.26 -4.26
CA ILE A 412 -3.28 5.46 -4.87
C ILE A 412 -3.54 6.49 -3.77
N THR A 413 -3.31 7.76 -4.08
CA THR A 413 -3.68 8.87 -3.20
C THR A 413 -4.32 10.00 -3.98
N ILE A 414 -5.10 10.83 -3.28
CA ILE A 414 -5.69 12.06 -3.81
C ILE A 414 -4.91 13.23 -3.23
N GLY A 415 -4.34 14.07 -4.11
CA GLY A 415 -3.61 15.27 -3.73
C GLY A 415 -4.19 16.52 -4.40
N LYS A 416 -3.89 17.69 -3.84
CA LYS A 416 -4.22 18.97 -4.45
C LYS A 416 -2.99 19.60 -5.10
N VAL A 417 -3.15 20.12 -6.32
CA VAL A 417 -2.10 20.91 -7.01
C VAL A 417 -2.35 22.40 -6.75
N ARG A 418 -1.39 23.25 -7.15
CA ARG A 418 -1.34 24.72 -7.03
C ARG A 418 -2.67 25.46 -7.26
N ASP A 419 -3.60 24.88 -8.02
CA ASP A 419 -4.92 25.46 -8.34
C ASP A 419 -6.05 24.98 -7.39
N ASN A 420 -5.72 24.33 -6.27
CA ASN A 420 -6.66 23.67 -5.33
C ASN A 420 -7.52 22.54 -5.94
N LEU A 421 -7.25 22.16 -7.19
CA LEU A 421 -7.89 21.03 -7.86
C LEU A 421 -7.33 19.71 -7.34
N SER A 422 -8.22 18.73 -7.17
CA SER A 422 -7.87 17.40 -6.67
C SER A 422 -7.52 16.47 -7.83
N HIS A 423 -6.41 15.75 -7.69
CA HIS A 423 -5.89 14.82 -8.69
C HIS A 423 -5.54 13.47 -8.07
N LEU A 424 -5.60 12.42 -8.89
CA LEU A 424 -5.12 11.09 -8.53
C LEU A 424 -3.60 10.99 -8.71
N TYR A 425 -2.97 10.25 -7.79
CA TYR A 425 -1.55 9.92 -7.85
C TYR A 425 -1.34 8.44 -7.56
N LEU A 426 -0.52 7.78 -8.38
CA LEU A 426 -0.03 6.44 -8.08
C LEU A 426 1.19 6.53 -7.17
N LEU A 427 1.17 5.79 -6.07
CA LEU A 427 2.27 5.70 -5.11
C LEU A 427 3.37 4.74 -5.58
N HIS A 428 3.09 3.90 -6.57
CA HIS A 428 4.06 2.99 -7.18
C HIS A 428 4.15 3.27 -8.69
N ALA A 429 5.33 3.67 -9.20
CA ALA A 429 5.55 3.79 -10.64
C ALA A 429 5.48 2.44 -11.37
N SER A 430 5.81 1.34 -10.69
CA SER A 430 5.76 -0.02 -11.24
C SER A 430 4.35 -0.60 -11.36
N LEU A 431 3.33 0.09 -10.83
CA LEU A 431 1.93 -0.33 -10.93
C LEU A 431 1.39 -0.16 -12.36
N GLU A 432 1.84 0.87 -13.06
CA GLU A 432 1.51 1.06 -14.47
C GLU A 432 2.08 -0.07 -15.35
N ASP A 433 3.34 -0.42 -15.14
CA ASP A 433 4.00 -1.55 -15.84
C ASP A 433 3.27 -2.88 -15.55
N PHE A 434 2.70 -3.04 -14.36
CA PHE A 434 1.90 -4.21 -14.00
C PHE A 434 0.62 -4.28 -14.83
N PHE A 435 -0.15 -3.19 -14.90
CA PHE A 435 -1.42 -3.17 -15.64
C PHE A 435 -1.26 -3.34 -17.16
N PHE A 436 -0.15 -2.86 -17.73
CA PHE A 436 0.14 -3.00 -19.16
C PHE A 436 0.88 -4.27 -19.56
N ASP A 437 1.22 -5.14 -18.59
CA ASP A 437 1.80 -6.45 -18.85
C ASP A 437 0.81 -7.56 -18.49
N LYS A 438 0.25 -8.22 -19.51
CA LYS A 438 -0.73 -9.29 -19.34
C LYS A 438 -0.21 -10.48 -18.53
N SER A 439 1.09 -10.76 -18.60
CA SER A 439 1.70 -11.87 -17.85
C SER A 439 1.72 -11.59 -16.33
N ARG A 440 1.81 -10.31 -15.96
CA ARG A 440 1.83 -9.83 -14.57
C ARG A 440 0.42 -9.64 -14.03
N SER A 441 -0.39 -8.83 -14.72
CA SER A 441 -1.73 -8.41 -14.26
C SER A 441 -2.85 -9.39 -14.55
N LYS A 442 -2.66 -10.39 -15.43
CA LYS A 442 -3.65 -11.44 -15.71
C LYS A 442 -5.05 -10.86 -16.05
N ASN A 443 -6.03 -11.04 -15.16
CA ASN A 443 -7.40 -10.54 -15.29
C ASN A 443 -7.51 -9.01 -15.13
N LEU A 444 -6.50 -8.36 -14.54
CA LEU A 444 -6.40 -6.91 -14.40
C LEU A 444 -5.66 -6.26 -15.58
N TYR A 445 -5.40 -6.99 -16.66
CA TYR A 445 -4.70 -6.45 -17.82
C TYR A 445 -5.51 -5.37 -18.54
N ILE A 446 -4.86 -4.24 -18.83
CA ILE A 446 -5.45 -3.13 -19.60
C ILE A 446 -5.08 -3.29 -21.07
N ASP A 447 -6.04 -3.76 -21.86
CA ASP A 447 -6.00 -3.69 -23.32
C ASP A 447 -6.29 -2.23 -23.75
N GLN A 448 -5.23 -1.46 -24.00
CA GLN A 448 -5.35 -0.02 -24.23
C GLN A 448 -6.26 0.31 -25.43
N PRO A 449 -6.12 -0.33 -26.62
CA PRO A 449 -7.00 -0.05 -27.75
C PRO A 449 -8.48 -0.35 -27.48
N LEU A 450 -8.78 -1.41 -26.74
CA LEU A 450 -10.14 -1.74 -26.35
C LEU A 450 -10.73 -0.69 -25.40
N TRP A 451 -9.95 -0.23 -24.42
CA TRP A 451 -10.41 0.75 -23.44
C TRP A 451 -10.57 2.15 -24.02
N HIS A 452 -9.68 2.55 -24.92
CA HIS A 452 -9.85 3.77 -25.72
C HIS A 452 -11.17 3.77 -26.50
N ALA A 453 -11.52 2.65 -27.16
CA ALA A 453 -12.80 2.51 -27.85
C ALA A 453 -13.99 2.64 -26.87
N ARG A 454 -13.90 1.99 -25.71
CA ARG A 454 -14.96 2.06 -24.67
C ARG A 454 -15.17 3.48 -24.14
N PHE A 455 -14.11 4.22 -23.85
CA PHE A 455 -14.25 5.60 -23.38
C PHE A 455 -14.78 6.54 -24.47
N ALA A 456 -14.41 6.32 -25.73
CA ALA A 456 -15.00 7.07 -26.84
C ALA A 456 -16.53 6.80 -26.93
N HIS A 457 -16.94 5.53 -26.81
CA HIS A 457 -18.35 5.15 -26.78
C HIS A 457 -19.12 5.79 -25.62
N MET A 458 -18.57 5.69 -24.39
CA MET A 458 -19.16 6.32 -23.19
C MET A 458 -19.31 7.83 -23.36
N PHE A 459 -18.31 8.48 -23.96
CA PHE A 459 -18.39 9.90 -24.27
C PHE A 459 -19.54 10.20 -25.23
N PHE A 460 -19.66 9.48 -26.35
CA PHE A 460 -20.72 9.72 -27.32
C PHE A 460 -22.12 9.55 -26.70
N GLN A 461 -22.29 8.54 -25.85
CA GLN A 461 -23.52 8.33 -25.08
C GLN A 461 -23.80 9.51 -24.14
N HIS A 462 -22.80 9.97 -23.40
CA HIS A 462 -22.94 11.08 -22.46
C HIS A 462 -23.38 12.38 -23.16
N VAL A 463 -22.80 12.69 -24.33
CA VAL A 463 -23.19 13.86 -25.14
C VAL A 463 -24.55 13.69 -25.80
N ALA A 464 -24.96 12.46 -26.10
CA ALA A 464 -26.31 12.20 -26.57
C ALA A 464 -27.35 12.47 -25.47
N SER A 465 -27.05 12.12 -24.22
CA SER A 465 -27.97 12.21 -23.08
C SER A 465 -27.97 13.53 -22.30
N SER A 466 -26.91 14.34 -22.40
CA SER A 466 -26.76 15.60 -21.64
C SER A 466 -26.81 16.83 -22.54
N SER A 467 -27.47 17.90 -22.08
CA SER A 467 -27.55 19.19 -22.77
C SER A 467 -26.46 20.19 -22.36
N ASP A 468 -25.71 19.92 -21.28
CA ASP A 468 -24.61 20.77 -20.78
C ASP A 468 -23.38 19.90 -20.50
N VAL A 469 -22.62 19.59 -21.56
CA VAL A 469 -21.39 18.79 -21.47
C VAL A 469 -20.18 19.73 -21.44
N LYS A 470 -19.33 19.60 -20.41
CA LYS A 470 -18.10 20.40 -20.25
C LYS A 470 -16.84 19.57 -20.48
N VAL A 471 -16.93 18.51 -21.29
CA VAL A 471 -15.79 17.63 -21.56
C VAL A 471 -14.86 18.23 -22.62
N SER A 472 -13.54 18.09 -22.39
CA SER A 472 -12.51 18.59 -23.32
C SER A 472 -12.44 17.76 -24.61
N MET A 473 -12.49 18.45 -25.75
CA MET A 473 -12.37 17.84 -27.08
C MET A 473 -11.05 17.14 -27.35
N SER A 474 -9.97 17.59 -26.71
CA SER A 474 -8.68 16.94 -26.81
C SER A 474 -8.75 15.50 -26.26
N LYS A 475 -9.56 15.27 -25.22
CA LYS A 475 -9.74 13.96 -24.56
C LYS A 475 -10.57 12.99 -25.43
N LEU A 476 -11.59 13.47 -26.14
CA LEU A 476 -12.34 12.65 -27.10
C LEU A 476 -11.44 12.18 -28.25
N CYS A 477 -10.74 13.13 -28.89
CA CYS A 477 -9.84 12.82 -30.01
C CYS A 477 -8.74 11.83 -29.60
N TYR A 478 -8.21 11.98 -28.39
CA TYR A 478 -7.22 11.06 -27.83
C TYR A 478 -7.75 9.62 -27.75
N ASN A 479 -8.95 9.43 -27.21
CA ASN A 479 -9.56 8.10 -27.11
C ASN A 479 -9.92 7.53 -28.49
N ILE A 480 -10.40 8.34 -29.44
CA ILE A 480 -10.64 7.87 -30.81
C ILE A 480 -9.34 7.41 -31.48
N ALA A 481 -8.26 8.19 -31.34
CA ALA A 481 -6.97 7.88 -31.96
C ALA A 481 -6.33 6.61 -31.40
N GLY A 482 -6.52 6.33 -30.11
CA GLY A 482 -6.01 5.12 -29.47
C GLY A 482 -6.88 3.87 -29.67
N ALA A 483 -8.12 4.02 -30.15
CA ALA A 483 -9.10 2.95 -30.22
C ALA A 483 -8.79 1.91 -31.31
N SER A 484 -9.13 0.64 -31.04
CA SER A 484 -9.29 -0.35 -32.10
C SER A 484 -10.42 0.07 -33.05
N PRO A 485 -10.22 0.03 -34.38
CA PRO A 485 -11.29 0.34 -35.32
C PRO A 485 -12.48 -0.62 -35.17
N SER A 486 -13.69 -0.07 -35.09
CA SER A 486 -14.94 -0.84 -35.14
C SER A 486 -15.99 -0.13 -35.99
N VAL A 487 -16.95 -0.89 -36.51
CA VAL A 487 -18.05 -0.33 -37.33
C VAL A 487 -18.92 0.58 -36.48
N GLU A 488 -19.13 0.18 -35.23
CA GLU A 488 -19.93 0.90 -34.24
C GLU A 488 -19.30 2.26 -33.94
N LEU A 489 -18.01 2.29 -33.58
CA LEU A 489 -17.30 3.54 -33.27
C LEU A 489 -17.25 4.47 -34.48
N ARG A 490 -17.06 3.91 -35.68
CA ARG A 490 -17.11 4.68 -36.93
C ARG A 490 -18.47 5.33 -37.12
N GLN A 491 -19.55 4.60 -36.90
CA GLN A 491 -20.91 5.12 -37.06
C GLN A 491 -21.20 6.23 -36.05
N GLU A 492 -20.79 6.06 -34.79
CA GLU A 492 -20.93 7.10 -33.76
C GLU A 492 -20.17 8.37 -34.08
N ILE A 493 -18.94 8.27 -34.60
CA ILE A 493 -18.17 9.42 -35.07
C ILE A 493 -18.90 10.15 -36.20
N LEU A 494 -19.54 9.43 -37.12
CA LEU A 494 -20.28 10.01 -38.24
C LEU A 494 -21.59 10.67 -37.81
N ASP A 495 -22.28 10.09 -36.84
CA ASP A 495 -23.57 10.58 -36.33
C ASP A 495 -23.40 11.69 -35.28
N PHE A 496 -22.17 11.96 -34.86
CA PHE A 496 -21.87 12.90 -33.79
C PHE A 496 -22.13 14.36 -34.20
N ASP A 497 -23.11 14.98 -33.53
CA ASP A 497 -23.36 16.41 -33.66
C ASP A 497 -22.33 17.23 -32.86
N ILE A 498 -21.28 17.64 -33.57
CA ILE A 498 -20.20 18.47 -33.04
C ILE A 498 -20.68 19.80 -32.42
N THR A 499 -21.86 20.30 -32.80
CA THR A 499 -22.37 21.59 -32.30
C THR A 499 -22.70 21.53 -30.81
N LYS A 500 -22.97 20.34 -30.25
CA LYS A 500 -23.21 20.13 -28.81
C LYS A 500 -22.01 20.43 -27.91
N LEU A 501 -20.80 20.48 -28.46
CA LEU A 501 -19.56 20.77 -27.72
C LEU A 501 -19.15 22.24 -27.80
N LEU A 502 -19.81 23.00 -28.67
CA LEU A 502 -19.47 24.38 -28.95
C LEU A 502 -20.19 25.26 -27.93
N ARG A 503 -19.48 25.70 -26.88
CA ARG A 503 -20.02 26.71 -25.96
C ARG A 503 -20.46 27.96 -26.76
N PRO A 504 -21.49 28.70 -26.33
CA PRO A 504 -22.06 29.83 -27.09
C PRO A 504 -21.11 31.03 -27.36
N ASN A 505 -19.85 31.00 -26.92
CA ASN A 505 -18.91 32.11 -27.08
C ASN A 505 -17.98 31.93 -28.30
N SER A 506 -18.42 32.51 -29.41
CA SER A 506 -17.71 33.20 -30.52
C SER A 506 -16.23 32.89 -30.89
N LYS A 507 -15.74 31.66 -30.73
CA LYS A 507 -14.55 31.13 -31.46
C LYS A 507 -14.84 29.82 -32.23
N VAL A 508 -16.12 29.54 -32.41
CA VAL A 508 -16.75 28.25 -32.77
C VAL A 508 -16.31 27.66 -34.13
N ARG A 509 -15.96 28.49 -35.13
CA ARG A 509 -15.62 27.99 -36.49
C ARG A 509 -14.23 27.37 -36.61
N ASN A 510 -13.22 27.94 -35.94
CA ASN A 510 -11.85 27.42 -36.02
C ASN A 510 -11.70 26.10 -35.25
N THR A 511 -12.47 25.93 -34.17
CA THR A 511 -12.51 24.69 -33.38
C THR A 511 -13.17 23.55 -34.15
N ALA A 512 -14.31 23.77 -34.82
CA ALA A 512 -14.97 22.72 -35.61
C ALA A 512 -14.09 22.22 -36.79
N ALA A 513 -13.39 23.13 -37.47
CA ALA A 513 -12.45 22.77 -38.54
C ALA A 513 -11.22 22.00 -38.00
N GLN A 514 -10.65 22.43 -36.86
CA GLN A 514 -9.58 21.70 -36.18
C GLN A 514 -10.05 20.32 -35.67
N VAL A 515 -11.29 20.20 -35.20
CA VAL A 515 -11.86 18.92 -34.77
C VAL A 515 -12.03 17.98 -35.96
N MET A 516 -12.59 18.45 -37.07
CA MET A 516 -12.68 17.63 -38.28
C MET A 516 -11.30 17.27 -38.82
N ALA A 517 -10.28 18.13 -38.68
CA ALA A 517 -8.90 17.80 -39.03
C ALA A 517 -8.28 16.75 -38.09
N HIS A 518 -8.53 16.80 -36.78
CA HIS A 518 -8.05 15.80 -35.82
C HIS A 518 -8.76 14.45 -35.97
N ILE A 519 -10.08 14.45 -36.16
CA ILE A 519 -10.86 13.23 -36.47
C ILE A 519 -10.37 12.65 -37.79
N LYS A 520 -10.16 13.47 -38.83
CA LYS A 520 -9.56 13.01 -40.09
C LYS A 520 -8.16 12.46 -39.89
N ALA A 521 -7.29 13.10 -39.11
CA ALA A 521 -5.94 12.60 -38.82
C ALA A 521 -5.96 11.27 -38.04
N ALA A 522 -6.85 11.13 -37.04
CA ALA A 522 -7.04 9.88 -36.29
C ALA A 522 -7.56 8.75 -37.21
N LEU A 523 -8.55 9.05 -38.06
CA LEU A 523 -9.06 8.12 -39.07
C LEU A 523 -8.00 7.77 -40.13
N THR A 524 -7.11 8.71 -40.49
CA THR A 524 -6.02 8.49 -41.46
C THR A 524 -4.90 7.65 -40.85
N MET A 525 -4.59 7.84 -39.56
CA MET A 525 -3.69 6.97 -38.79
C MET A 525 -4.24 5.54 -38.67
N GLN A 526 -5.56 5.38 -38.52
CA GLN A 526 -6.22 4.05 -38.56
C GLN A 526 -6.26 3.45 -39.98
N GLN A 527 -6.32 4.27 -41.04
CA GLN A 527 -6.40 3.82 -42.44
C GLN A 527 -5.10 3.25 -43.01
N ASN A 528 -3.95 3.40 -42.34
CA ASN A 528 -2.72 2.68 -42.72
C ASN A 528 -2.80 1.16 -42.50
N PHE A 529 -3.94 0.62 -42.03
CA PHE A 529 -4.15 -0.83 -41.90
C PHE A 529 -5.44 -1.40 -42.52
N MET A 530 -6.30 -0.61 -43.17
CA MET A 530 -7.34 -1.18 -44.05
C MET A 530 -7.91 -0.13 -45.02
N LEU A 531 -7.66 -0.34 -46.31
CA LEU A 531 -8.33 0.31 -47.43
C LEU A 531 -9.84 0.09 -47.33
N ILE A 532 -10.63 1.16 -47.48
CA ILE A 532 -11.90 1.28 -48.22
C ILE A 532 -12.84 2.33 -47.57
N THR A 533 -13.39 3.20 -48.44
CA THR A 533 -14.51 4.18 -48.30
C THR A 533 -14.21 5.60 -47.81
N PHE A 534 -13.80 6.45 -48.75
CA PHE A 534 -13.57 7.90 -48.63
C PHE A 534 -14.79 8.79 -49.04
N ASP A 535 -15.92 8.22 -49.45
CA ASP A 535 -16.96 8.94 -50.22
C ASP A 535 -18.10 9.59 -49.44
N ARG A 536 -18.10 9.61 -48.10
CA ARG A 536 -19.23 10.19 -47.33
C ARG A 536 -18.93 11.42 -46.47
N LEU A 537 -17.66 11.77 -46.25
CA LEU A 537 -17.27 12.91 -45.39
C LEU A 537 -17.03 14.23 -46.15
N THR A 538 -16.99 14.20 -47.48
CA THR A 538 -16.87 15.38 -48.35
C THR A 538 -18.17 16.16 -48.50
N ASN A 539 -19.33 15.51 -48.36
CA ASN A 539 -20.63 16.16 -48.60
C ASN A 539 -21.11 17.09 -47.47
N ILE A 540 -20.44 17.10 -46.30
CA ILE A 540 -20.76 18.03 -45.21
C ILE A 540 -19.97 19.34 -45.34
N SER A 541 -18.89 19.39 -46.14
CA SER A 541 -18.09 20.61 -46.30
C SER A 541 -18.63 21.60 -47.33
N GLU A 542 -19.55 21.23 -48.22
CA GLU A 542 -20.00 22.14 -49.29
C GLU A 542 -21.25 22.96 -48.92
N SER A 543 -22.06 22.54 -47.94
CA SER A 543 -23.30 23.24 -47.59
C SER A 543 -23.13 24.44 -46.65
N ILE A 544 -21.91 24.70 -46.15
CA ILE A 544 -21.62 25.74 -45.14
C ILE A 544 -20.84 26.95 -45.70
N TRP A 545 -20.34 26.89 -46.94
CA TRP A 545 -19.44 27.91 -47.48
C TRP A 545 -20.09 28.73 -48.60
N SER A 546 -20.63 29.90 -48.24
CA SER A 546 -20.80 31.02 -49.19
C SER A 546 -19.63 32.00 -49.01
N PRO A 547 -19.09 32.62 -50.08
CA PRO A 547 -17.75 33.19 -50.04
C PRO A 547 -17.75 34.59 -49.42
N ILE A 548 -16.93 34.79 -48.40
CA ILE A 548 -16.45 36.11 -48.02
C ILE A 548 -14.93 36.11 -48.22
N THR A 549 -14.47 37.10 -48.97
CA THR A 549 -13.10 37.38 -49.37
C THR A 549 -12.11 37.45 -48.19
N PRO A 550 -10.85 37.01 -48.37
CA PRO A 550 -9.86 37.00 -47.29
C PRO A 550 -9.15 38.35 -47.18
N THR A 551 -9.11 38.90 -45.97
CA THR A 551 -8.01 39.80 -45.56
C THR A 551 -7.00 38.97 -44.79
N LEU A 552 -5.78 38.93 -45.32
CA LEU A 552 -4.60 38.31 -44.72
C LEU A 552 -4.37 38.86 -43.31
N ASP A 553 -4.07 37.97 -42.37
CA ASP A 553 -2.95 38.21 -41.46
C ASP A 553 -2.22 36.90 -41.16
N SER A 554 -0.90 36.97 -41.27
CA SER A 554 0.02 35.85 -41.39
C SER A 554 0.77 35.63 -40.08
N SER A 555 0.72 34.42 -39.51
CA SER A 555 1.74 33.94 -38.57
C SER A 555 1.83 32.40 -38.60
N PRO A 556 3.05 31.80 -38.62
CA PRO A 556 3.26 30.40 -39.02
C PRO A 556 3.37 29.47 -37.80
N LEU A 557 2.44 28.53 -37.65
CA LEU A 557 2.49 27.44 -36.65
C LEU A 557 2.79 26.08 -37.30
N TRP A 558 3.57 26.04 -38.39
CA TRP A 558 3.73 24.82 -39.20
C TRP A 558 5.06 24.02 -39.09
N PRO A 559 6.15 24.43 -38.42
CA PRO A 559 7.32 23.55 -38.32
C PRO A 559 7.54 23.06 -36.88
N LEU A 560 6.70 22.13 -36.41
CA LEU A 560 6.98 21.35 -35.19
C LEU A 560 6.47 19.89 -35.25
N LEU A 561 5.83 19.49 -36.36
CA LEU A 561 5.31 18.14 -36.55
C LEU A 561 6.16 17.25 -37.48
N SER A 562 7.20 17.78 -38.13
CA SER A 562 7.97 17.04 -39.14
C SER A 562 9.26 16.39 -38.63
N THR A 563 9.71 16.66 -37.40
CA THR A 563 11.03 16.19 -36.92
C THR A 563 10.99 15.07 -35.88
N GLU A 564 9.83 14.71 -35.33
CA GLU A 564 9.71 13.62 -34.34
C GLU A 564 9.12 12.32 -34.89
N TRP A 565 8.73 12.29 -36.16
CA TRP A 565 8.35 11.07 -36.86
C TRP A 565 9.35 10.87 -37.99
N GLY A 566 10.38 10.05 -37.78
CA GLY A 566 11.41 9.72 -38.78
C GLY A 566 10.80 9.06 -40.03
N ILE A 567 10.23 9.87 -40.91
CA ILE A 567 9.69 9.51 -42.21
C ILE A 567 10.56 10.21 -43.25
N ALA A 568 11.43 9.44 -43.90
CA ALA A 568 12.09 9.90 -45.11
C ALA A 568 11.03 10.09 -46.19
N ILE A 569 10.86 11.32 -46.65
CA ILE A 569 10.04 11.66 -47.81
C ILE A 569 10.94 11.50 -49.04
N THR A 570 10.63 10.53 -49.90
CA THR A 570 10.95 10.59 -51.33
C THR A 570 9.69 10.85 -52.10
#